data_AF-A0A847A855-F1
#
_entry.id   AF-A0A847A855-F1
#
_cell.length_a   1.000
_cell.length_b   1.000
_cell.length_c   1.000
_cell.angle_alpha   90.00
_cell.angle_beta   90.00
_cell.angle_gamma   90.00
#
_symmetry.space_group_name_H-M   'P 1'
#
loop_
_entity.id
_entity.type
_entity.pdbx_description
1 polymer ?
#
loop_
_entity_poly.entity_id
_entity_poly.type
_entity_poly.pdbx_seq_one_letter_code
_entity_poly.pdbx_strand_id
1 'polypeptide(L)'
;MIYFIIGPQRGYFHSDYTDSIYWANASIEGKAILNPYFNYAAILPFSSNLWLIPLILIFGMNYATHTAGMVIFAIVFFASLLFLSARLGMKGIWRMTFIVASFLLLSGSEKLREMIWGHVIYYSMSILFIVIGLGLTIDYLSGKKERITMILFAFLTIGIAMDGVQIIALTVIPIAGGILLERFFDNSAKLRDDSTKRAIKITVFLVAMTLVGLAVLSIITGFGRIRADYANAYSTYADSERWFLNVLAIPSNMLSLYVDKMAGGKSIISVETVFLFFRVAGMCIINILPFGLLLAYRKINDRVLRILVFTHAVNAGIIFFLVTFGTLGNVNWRLIPILGTAVITSIYGLKWFFEGKGLASKPENDGPKPDKAAHYAGAFSTTRKRVAMLGLSILLLSSCLTAGKLYAMPFDYGRDNTIHQLTDYLKSRDLEYGFATFWQSQAITLLSDNEVRTRCVQVDNEGVHIRTYQSDVRWYEDQSGVDRYFILLDNNEFNLVQYSSEWVDLEPIIEEVAEPTPGFKAIILRDNPWKYIDLDEEK
;
A
#
# COMPACT_ATOMS: atom_id res chain seq x y z
N MET A 1 16.52 3.55 -1.96
CA MET A 1 15.08 3.79 -2.20
C MET A 1 14.83 5.16 -2.76
N ILE A 2 15.31 6.24 -2.12
CA ILE A 2 15.16 7.60 -2.68
C ILE A 2 15.64 7.69 -4.15
N TYR A 3 16.81 7.10 -4.47
CA TYR A 3 17.27 6.97 -5.87
C TYR A 3 16.21 6.36 -6.81
N PHE A 4 15.59 5.25 -6.40
CA PHE A 4 14.54 4.58 -7.17
C PHE A 4 13.33 5.49 -7.38
N ILE A 5 12.84 6.14 -6.32
CA ILE A 5 11.66 7.02 -6.35
C ILE A 5 11.89 8.23 -7.28
N ILE A 6 13.10 8.81 -7.26
CA ILE A 6 13.40 10.01 -8.04
C ILE A 6 13.70 9.68 -9.52
N GLY A 7 14.34 8.55 -9.81
CA GLY A 7 14.77 8.20 -11.16
C GLY A 7 13.95 7.04 -11.76
N PRO A 8 14.35 5.78 -11.48
CA PRO A 8 13.78 4.60 -12.13
C PRO A 8 12.26 4.44 -12.07
N GLN A 9 11.59 4.95 -11.03
CA GLN A 9 10.13 4.88 -10.88
C GLN A 9 9.40 5.51 -12.06
N ARG A 10 9.98 6.52 -12.72
CA ARG A 10 9.37 7.21 -13.87
C ARG A 10 9.09 6.27 -15.05
N GLY A 11 9.86 5.20 -15.20
CA GLY A 11 9.63 4.20 -16.25
C GLY A 11 8.45 3.27 -16.01
N TYR A 12 7.96 3.18 -14.76
CA TYR A 12 6.80 2.37 -14.37
C TYR A 12 5.52 3.20 -14.26
N PHE A 13 5.58 4.50 -14.56
CA PHE A 13 4.50 5.42 -14.24
C PHE A 13 3.25 5.19 -15.11
N HIS A 14 2.11 4.98 -14.47
CA HIS A 14 0.78 4.83 -15.07
C HIS A 14 -0.27 5.41 -14.10
N SER A 15 -1.54 5.41 -14.48
CA SER A 15 -2.57 6.18 -13.74
C SER A 15 -2.75 5.81 -12.26
N ASP A 16 -2.57 4.56 -11.82
CA ASP A 16 -2.60 4.22 -10.38
C ASP A 16 -1.56 5.00 -9.55
N TYR A 17 -0.40 5.36 -10.12
CA TYR A 17 0.58 6.19 -9.43
C TYR A 17 0.03 7.59 -9.11
N THR A 18 -1.01 8.00 -9.83
CA THR A 18 -1.53 9.37 -9.79
C THR A 18 -2.66 9.55 -8.77
N ASP A 19 -3.26 8.45 -8.28
CA ASP A 19 -4.33 8.40 -7.29
C ASP A 19 -4.22 9.49 -6.21
N SER A 20 -3.15 9.41 -5.41
CA SER A 20 -2.94 10.28 -4.26
C SER A 20 -2.84 11.77 -4.61
N ILE A 21 -2.17 12.09 -5.71
CA ILE A 21 -1.97 13.49 -6.12
C ILE A 21 -3.24 14.07 -6.74
N TYR A 22 -4.03 13.26 -7.46
CA TYR A 22 -5.33 13.69 -7.95
C TYR A 22 -6.34 13.92 -6.82
N TRP A 23 -6.36 13.08 -5.78
CA TRP A 23 -7.26 13.33 -4.63
C TRP A 23 -6.88 14.60 -3.86
N ALA A 24 -5.58 14.87 -3.72
CA ALA A 24 -5.08 16.11 -3.16
C ALA A 24 -5.44 17.32 -4.04
N ASN A 25 -5.26 17.22 -5.35
CA ASN A 25 -5.61 18.28 -6.30
C ASN A 25 -7.13 18.55 -6.33
N ALA A 26 -7.95 17.50 -6.28
CA ALA A 26 -9.40 17.61 -6.20
C ALA A 26 -9.81 18.45 -4.98
N SER A 27 -9.15 18.27 -3.83
CA SER A 27 -9.40 19.06 -2.62
C SER A 27 -9.13 20.56 -2.84
N ILE A 28 -8.09 20.88 -3.62
CA ILE A 28 -7.73 22.26 -3.98
C ILE A 28 -8.77 22.84 -4.95
N GLU A 29 -9.11 22.13 -6.01
CA GLU A 29 -10.10 22.55 -7.02
C GLU A 29 -11.50 22.73 -6.40
N GLY A 30 -11.88 21.85 -5.47
CA GLY A 30 -13.14 21.92 -4.74
C GLY A 30 -13.15 22.93 -3.58
N LYS A 31 -12.00 23.52 -3.22
CA LYS A 31 -11.83 24.43 -2.06
C LYS A 31 -12.38 23.85 -0.75
N ALA A 32 -12.27 22.52 -0.60
CA ALA A 32 -12.81 21.76 0.52
C ALA A 32 -11.93 20.54 0.80
N ILE A 33 -12.09 19.88 1.95
CA ILE A 33 -11.33 18.65 2.27
C ILE A 33 -11.64 17.54 1.25
N LEU A 34 -12.89 17.49 0.77
CA LEU A 34 -13.33 16.63 -0.31
C LEU A 34 -14.16 17.48 -1.28
N ASN A 35 -13.92 17.30 -2.59
CA ASN A 35 -14.64 17.98 -3.64
C ASN A 35 -15.94 17.22 -3.98
N PRO A 36 -17.12 17.85 -3.89
CA PRO A 36 -18.38 17.17 -4.17
C PRO A 36 -18.58 16.79 -5.64
N TYR A 37 -17.81 17.36 -6.57
CA TYR A 37 -17.87 17.06 -8.01
C TYR A 37 -16.86 15.99 -8.45
N PHE A 38 -15.95 15.60 -7.55
CA PHE A 38 -14.92 14.60 -7.84
C PHE A 38 -15.35 13.22 -7.35
N ASN A 39 -15.28 12.24 -8.23
CA ASN A 39 -15.61 10.85 -7.94
C ASN A 39 -14.39 10.11 -7.40
N TYR A 40 -14.29 10.03 -6.08
CA TYR A 40 -13.15 9.41 -5.40
C TYR A 40 -13.16 7.88 -5.52
N ALA A 41 -12.01 7.31 -5.88
CA ALA A 41 -11.81 5.86 -5.74
C ALA A 41 -11.75 5.42 -4.27
N ALA A 42 -11.22 6.31 -3.42
CA ALA A 42 -11.01 6.13 -1.99
C ALA A 42 -11.10 7.48 -1.28
N ILE A 43 -11.71 7.53 -0.09
CA ILE A 43 -11.74 8.72 0.77
C ILE A 43 -10.66 8.59 1.82
N LEU A 44 -9.56 9.32 1.66
CA LEU A 44 -8.36 9.24 2.50
C LEU A 44 -7.84 10.64 2.91
N PRO A 45 -8.62 11.46 3.64
CA PRO A 45 -8.24 12.82 4.00
C PRO A 45 -7.03 12.91 4.96
N PHE A 46 -6.77 11.88 5.77
CA PHE A 46 -5.63 11.77 6.68
C PHE A 46 -4.51 10.89 6.10
N SER A 47 -4.24 11.04 4.80
CA SER A 47 -3.20 10.31 4.10
C SER A 47 -2.14 11.23 3.51
N SER A 48 -1.64 10.92 2.32
CA SER A 48 -0.71 11.76 1.58
C SER A 48 -1.23 13.15 1.25
N ASN A 49 -2.56 13.37 1.30
CA ASN A 49 -3.17 14.69 1.24
C ASN A 49 -2.54 15.69 2.22
N LEU A 50 -2.10 15.24 3.40
CA LEU A 50 -1.48 16.08 4.43
C LEU A 50 -0.22 16.82 3.93
N TRP A 51 0.51 16.23 2.98
CA TRP A 51 1.71 16.85 2.40
C TRP A 51 1.59 17.15 0.91
N LEU A 52 0.73 16.44 0.15
CA LEU A 52 0.54 16.72 -1.26
C LEU A 52 -0.23 18.02 -1.50
N ILE A 53 -1.26 18.33 -0.70
CA ILE A 53 -1.99 19.60 -0.82
C ILE A 53 -1.04 20.81 -0.72
N PRO A 54 -0.22 20.97 0.35
CA PRO A 54 0.69 22.10 0.41
C PRO A 54 1.75 22.08 -0.69
N LEU A 55 2.23 20.91 -1.14
CA LEU A 55 3.18 20.84 -2.24
C LEU A 55 2.57 21.33 -3.56
N ILE A 56 1.35 20.91 -3.89
CA ILE A 56 0.65 21.35 -5.11
C ILE A 56 0.40 22.86 -5.06
N LEU A 57 0.02 23.42 -3.91
CA LEU A 57 -0.20 24.87 -3.77
C LEU A 57 1.08 25.69 -3.99
N ILE A 58 2.26 25.13 -3.71
CA ILE A 58 3.56 25.81 -3.85
C ILE A 58 4.19 25.57 -5.23
N PHE A 59 4.13 24.33 -5.73
CA PHE A 59 4.88 23.87 -6.90
C PHE A 59 4.01 23.50 -8.11
N GLY A 60 2.68 23.50 -7.96
CA GLY A 60 1.74 23.08 -8.99
C GLY A 60 1.57 21.55 -9.07
N MET A 61 0.62 21.12 -9.91
CA MET A 61 0.35 19.71 -10.16
C MET A 61 1.28 19.19 -11.26
N ASN A 62 2.35 18.50 -10.90
CA ASN A 62 3.34 17.98 -11.84
C ASN A 62 4.05 16.73 -11.30
N TYR A 63 4.85 16.08 -12.16
CA TYR A 63 5.56 14.85 -11.79
C TYR A 63 6.52 15.07 -10.62
N ALA A 64 7.24 16.20 -10.61
CA ALA A 64 8.18 16.54 -9.54
C ALA A 64 7.49 16.64 -8.17
N THR A 65 6.30 17.22 -8.11
CA THR A 65 5.46 17.33 -6.90
C THR A 65 5.00 15.97 -6.42
N HIS A 66 4.57 15.09 -7.33
CA HIS A 66 4.25 13.70 -6.99
C HIS A 66 5.48 13.00 -6.38
N THR A 67 6.63 13.06 -7.04
CA THR A 67 7.89 12.46 -6.57
C THR A 67 8.30 12.99 -5.21
N ALA A 68 8.19 14.31 -4.98
CA ALA A 68 8.46 14.92 -3.67
C ALA A 68 7.55 14.34 -2.58
N GLY A 69 6.26 14.16 -2.87
CA GLY A 69 5.31 13.52 -1.97
C GLY A 69 5.69 12.07 -1.62
N MET A 70 6.16 11.29 -2.60
CA MET A 70 6.62 9.91 -2.36
C MET A 70 7.92 9.87 -1.55
N VAL A 71 8.83 10.83 -1.75
CA VAL A 71 10.04 10.99 -0.93
C VAL A 71 9.70 11.33 0.52
N ILE A 72 8.73 12.23 0.75
CA ILE A 72 8.24 12.55 2.11
C ILE A 72 7.69 11.29 2.77
N PHE A 73 6.87 10.50 2.08
CA PHE A 73 6.36 9.24 2.60
C PHE A 73 7.50 8.29 3.01
N ALA A 74 8.51 8.11 2.15
CA ALA A 74 9.66 7.27 2.46
C ALA A 74 10.45 7.75 3.70
N ILE A 75 10.61 9.06 3.88
CA ILE A 75 11.27 9.65 5.05
C ILE A 75 10.43 9.42 6.32
N VAL A 76 9.11 9.64 6.26
CA VAL A 76 8.19 9.41 7.37
C VAL A 76 8.18 7.93 7.75
N PHE A 77 8.17 7.03 6.78
CA PHE A 77 8.26 5.58 7.01
C PHE A 77 9.60 5.17 7.63
N PHE A 78 10.71 5.78 7.21
CA PHE A 78 12.01 5.57 7.87
C PHE A 78 12.01 6.05 9.33
N ALA A 79 11.47 7.24 9.58
CA ALA A 79 11.35 7.80 10.91
C ALA A 79 10.46 6.95 11.82
N SER A 80 9.37 6.37 11.29
CA SER A 80 8.49 5.47 12.06
C SER A 80 9.18 4.15 12.41
N LEU A 81 9.97 3.56 11.49
CA LEU A 81 10.77 2.37 11.79
C LEU A 81 11.89 2.65 12.80
N LEU A 82 12.54 3.82 12.73
CA LEU A 82 13.47 4.28 13.76
C LEU A 82 12.79 4.43 15.12
N PHE A 83 11.60 5.04 15.13
CA PHE A 83 10.80 5.22 16.34
C PHE A 83 10.44 3.86 16.96
N LEU A 84 9.86 2.94 16.19
CA LEU A 84 9.47 1.61 16.67
C LEU A 84 10.69 0.81 17.13
N SER A 85 11.76 0.73 16.33
CA SER A 85 12.96 -0.05 16.68
C SER A 85 13.62 0.43 17.98
N ALA A 86 13.58 1.73 18.27
CA ALA A 86 14.03 2.26 19.56
C ALA A 86 13.17 1.76 20.73
N ARG A 87 11.85 1.63 20.54
CA ARG A 87 10.90 1.12 21.56
C ARG A 87 10.98 -0.40 21.73
N LEU A 88 11.32 -1.12 20.65
CA LEU A 88 11.68 -2.54 20.68
C LEU A 88 13.04 -2.80 21.37
N GLY A 89 13.71 -1.76 21.86
CA GLY A 89 15.01 -1.87 22.54
C GLY A 89 16.16 -2.27 21.60
N MET A 90 15.98 -2.15 20.28
CA MET A 90 17.02 -2.47 19.30
C MET A 90 18.11 -1.39 19.28
N LYS A 91 19.37 -1.83 19.26
CA LYS A 91 20.56 -0.97 19.18
C LYS A 91 21.53 -1.50 18.12
N GLY A 92 22.39 -0.62 17.60
CA GLY A 92 23.46 -0.98 16.66
C GLY A 92 22.96 -1.79 15.47
N ILE A 93 23.58 -2.95 15.25
CA ILE A 93 23.29 -3.82 14.11
C ILE A 93 21.83 -4.25 14.02
N TRP A 94 21.15 -4.55 15.15
CA TRP A 94 19.75 -4.96 15.13
C TRP A 94 18.83 -3.87 14.62
N ARG A 95 19.10 -2.61 14.99
CA ARG A 95 18.33 -1.46 14.51
C ARG A 95 18.55 -1.26 13.01
N MET A 96 19.79 -1.32 12.56
CA MET A 96 20.14 -1.19 11.14
C MET A 96 19.49 -2.31 10.32
N THR A 97 19.62 -3.56 10.76
CA THR A 97 18.99 -4.72 10.11
C THR A 97 17.48 -4.58 10.04
N PHE A 98 16.83 -4.19 11.12
CA PHE A 98 15.37 -3.99 11.15
C PHE A 98 14.91 -2.96 10.10
N ILE A 99 15.59 -1.82 10.02
CA ILE A 99 15.20 -0.76 9.09
C ILE A 99 15.52 -1.16 7.65
N VAL A 100 16.76 -1.59 7.38
CA VAL A 100 17.23 -1.95 6.04
C VAL A 100 16.42 -3.10 5.46
N ALA A 101 16.21 -4.18 6.24
CA ALA A 101 15.42 -5.31 5.79
C ALA A 101 13.95 -4.91 5.56
N SER A 102 13.35 -4.07 6.42
CA SER A 102 11.97 -3.62 6.22
C SER A 102 11.79 -2.87 4.90
N PHE A 103 12.68 -1.94 4.57
CA PHE A 103 12.64 -1.22 3.30
C PHE A 103 12.83 -2.14 2.10
N LEU A 104 13.85 -3.01 2.13
CA LEU A 104 14.24 -3.81 0.96
C LEU A 104 13.30 -4.99 0.72
N LEU A 105 12.79 -5.63 1.78
CA LEU A 105 11.82 -6.71 1.68
C LEU A 105 10.48 -6.21 1.13
N LEU A 106 10.03 -5.02 1.56
CA LEU A 106 8.85 -4.35 1.01
C LEU A 106 9.08 -3.69 -0.36
N SER A 107 10.23 -3.94 -1.00
CA SER A 107 10.57 -3.44 -2.34
C SER A 107 10.94 -4.57 -3.31
N GLY A 108 10.72 -5.83 -2.91
CA GLY A 108 11.29 -7.01 -3.56
C GLY A 108 10.90 -7.19 -5.03
N SER A 109 9.66 -6.85 -5.37
CA SER A 109 9.07 -6.94 -6.71
C SER A 109 8.64 -5.58 -7.25
N GLU A 110 8.34 -5.53 -8.54
CA GLU A 110 7.73 -4.35 -9.18
C GLU A 110 6.44 -3.92 -8.50
N LYS A 111 5.50 -4.85 -8.29
CA LYS A 111 4.21 -4.57 -7.66
C LYS A 111 4.35 -4.05 -6.22
N LEU A 112 5.31 -4.57 -5.45
CA LEU A 112 5.60 -4.04 -4.11
C LEU A 112 6.14 -2.61 -4.17
N ARG A 113 7.00 -2.30 -5.13
CA ARG A 113 7.54 -0.95 -5.28
C ARG A 113 6.48 0.05 -5.68
N GLU A 114 5.61 -0.34 -6.61
CA GLU A 114 4.42 0.44 -6.98
C GLU A 114 3.56 0.72 -5.73
N MET A 115 3.12 -0.32 -5.04
CA MET A 115 2.14 -0.20 -3.95
C MET A 115 2.69 0.45 -2.67
N ILE A 116 4.01 0.41 -2.45
CA ILE A 116 4.64 1.00 -1.26
C ILE A 116 5.20 2.39 -1.54
N TRP A 117 5.74 2.64 -2.74
CA TRP A 117 6.49 3.88 -3.05
C TRP A 117 5.93 4.68 -4.24
N GLY A 118 5.07 4.07 -5.05
CA GLY A 118 4.47 4.67 -6.22
C GLY A 118 3.21 5.49 -5.95
N HIS A 119 2.40 5.06 -4.98
CA HIS A 119 1.22 5.78 -4.51
C HIS A 119 0.94 5.42 -3.04
N VAL A 120 0.29 6.33 -2.32
CA VAL A 120 0.10 6.23 -0.86
C VAL A 120 -1.37 6.03 -0.56
N ILE A 121 -1.76 4.76 -0.43
CA ILE A 121 -3.14 4.31 -0.26
C ILE A 121 -3.24 3.30 0.91
N TYR A 122 -4.36 2.58 1.00
CA TYR A 122 -4.68 1.67 2.11
C TYR A 122 -3.52 0.78 2.60
N TYR A 123 -2.76 0.20 1.67
CA TYR A 123 -1.78 -0.82 1.99
C TYR A 123 -0.51 -0.24 2.64
N SER A 124 0.09 0.77 2.01
CA SER A 124 1.28 1.44 2.54
C SER A 124 0.97 2.27 3.79
N MET A 125 -0.20 2.92 3.84
CA MET A 125 -0.68 3.66 5.01
C MET A 125 -0.93 2.75 6.21
N SER A 126 -1.56 1.59 6.02
CA SER A 126 -1.83 0.68 7.15
C SER A 126 -0.54 0.18 7.81
N ILE A 127 0.51 -0.11 7.03
CA ILE A 127 1.81 -0.50 7.57
C ILE A 127 2.44 0.67 8.36
N LEU A 128 2.43 1.89 7.79
CA LEU A 128 2.94 3.08 8.48
C LEU A 128 2.24 3.29 9.83
N PHE A 129 0.90 3.25 9.83
CA PHE A 129 0.09 3.45 11.01
C PHE A 129 0.26 2.35 12.05
N ILE A 130 0.41 1.08 11.64
CA ILE A 130 0.76 0.00 12.56
C ILE A 130 2.13 0.24 13.20
N VAL A 131 3.14 0.64 12.44
CA VAL A 131 4.49 0.88 12.96
C VAL A 131 4.46 1.98 14.04
N ILE A 132 3.79 3.10 13.75
CA ILE A 132 3.65 4.21 14.71
C ILE A 132 2.81 3.77 15.92
N GLY A 133 1.65 3.16 15.68
CA GLY A 133 0.72 2.73 16.73
C GLY A 133 1.33 1.71 17.67
N LEU A 134 2.14 0.76 17.18
CA LEU A 134 2.88 -0.18 18.01
C LEU A 134 3.94 0.52 18.87
N GLY A 135 4.67 1.49 18.31
CA GLY A 135 5.65 2.26 19.08
C GLY A 135 4.98 3.07 20.20
N LEU A 136 3.84 3.71 19.91
CA LEU A 136 3.03 4.41 20.92
C LEU A 136 2.45 3.44 21.97
N THR A 137 2.03 2.23 21.54
CA THR A 137 1.54 1.17 22.44
C THR A 137 2.60 0.81 23.47
N ILE A 138 3.84 0.60 23.02
CA ILE A 138 4.96 0.25 23.91
C ILE A 138 5.26 1.39 24.89
N ASP A 139 5.31 2.63 24.41
CA ASP A 139 5.54 3.80 25.27
C ASP A 139 4.44 3.92 26.34
N TYR A 140 3.16 3.80 25.96
CA TYR A 140 2.02 3.87 26.88
C TYR A 140 2.04 2.73 27.91
N LEU A 141 2.21 1.47 27.47
CA LEU A 141 2.23 0.31 28.36
C LEU A 141 3.42 0.37 29.34
N SER A 142 4.54 0.95 28.92
CA SER A 142 5.69 1.20 29.81
C SER A 142 5.44 2.29 30.86
N GLY A 143 4.36 3.08 30.74
CA GLY A 143 4.05 4.21 31.62
C GLY A 143 4.87 5.46 31.34
N LYS A 144 5.70 5.48 30.30
CA LYS A 144 6.52 6.64 29.94
C LYS A 144 5.66 7.71 29.27
N LYS A 145 5.72 8.93 29.81
CA LYS A 145 5.07 10.13 29.22
C LYS A 145 3.59 9.89 28.84
N GLU A 146 2.84 9.18 29.69
CA GLU A 146 1.49 8.68 29.41
C GLU A 146 0.57 9.72 28.75
N ARG A 147 0.52 10.95 29.28
CA ARG A 147 -0.31 12.04 28.73
C ARG A 147 0.04 12.38 27.28
N ILE A 148 1.32 12.53 26.96
CA ILE A 148 1.78 12.85 25.61
C ILE A 148 1.45 11.70 24.67
N THR A 149 1.72 10.46 25.10
CA THR A 149 1.42 9.28 24.29
C THR A 149 -0.07 9.12 23.99
N MET A 150 -0.94 9.43 24.96
CA MET A 150 -2.40 9.43 24.76
C MET A 150 -2.86 10.50 23.77
N ILE A 151 -2.28 11.71 23.81
CA ILE A 151 -2.57 12.78 22.85
C ILE A 151 -2.16 12.34 21.43
N LEU A 152 -0.95 11.79 21.29
CA LEU A 152 -0.47 11.28 20.00
C LEU A 152 -1.33 10.12 19.48
N PHE A 153 -1.77 9.23 20.37
CA PHE A 153 -2.72 8.17 20.02
C PHE A 153 -4.07 8.73 19.57
N ALA A 154 -4.63 9.72 20.27
CA ALA A 154 -5.88 10.34 19.85
C ALA A 154 -5.76 10.92 18.44
N PHE A 155 -4.72 11.72 18.18
CA PHE A 155 -4.52 12.32 16.87
C PHE A 155 -4.38 11.24 15.78
N LEU A 156 -3.55 10.22 16.02
CA LEU A 156 -3.37 9.12 15.08
C LEU A 156 -4.68 8.34 14.84
N THR A 157 -5.40 7.97 15.89
CA THR A 157 -6.62 7.14 15.79
C THR A 157 -7.79 7.91 15.18
N ILE A 158 -7.96 9.19 15.52
CA ILE A 158 -8.96 10.06 14.86
C ILE A 158 -8.63 10.16 13.37
N GLY A 159 -7.37 10.44 13.03
CA GLY A 159 -6.93 10.54 11.64
C GLY A 159 -7.15 9.25 10.84
N ILE A 160 -6.71 8.10 11.38
CA ILE A 160 -6.97 6.78 10.80
C ILE A 160 -8.47 6.56 10.55
N ALA A 161 -9.32 6.94 11.51
CA ALA A 161 -10.76 6.76 11.38
C ALA A 161 -11.40 7.72 10.36
N MET A 162 -10.78 8.88 10.10
CA MET A 162 -11.15 9.77 9.00
C MET A 162 -10.85 9.17 7.63
N ASP A 163 -9.95 8.19 7.53
CA ASP A 163 -9.68 7.45 6.29
C ASP A 163 -10.62 6.25 6.06
N GLY A 164 -11.62 6.08 6.92
CA GLY A 164 -12.69 5.10 6.74
C GLY A 164 -12.45 3.74 7.38
N VAL A 165 -13.47 2.89 7.29
CA VAL A 165 -13.55 1.60 7.97
C VAL A 165 -12.49 0.62 7.49
N GLN A 166 -12.09 0.71 6.22
CA GLN A 166 -11.04 -0.12 5.64
C GLN A 166 -9.70 0.09 6.38
N ILE A 167 -9.30 1.34 6.60
CA ILE A 167 -8.06 1.66 7.33
C ILE A 167 -8.17 1.29 8.81
N ILE A 168 -9.33 1.51 9.45
CA ILE A 168 -9.59 1.07 10.84
C ILE A 168 -9.37 -0.44 10.97
N ALA A 169 -9.95 -1.22 10.05
CA ALA A 169 -9.85 -2.68 10.04
C ALA A 169 -8.41 -3.17 9.83
N LEU A 170 -7.61 -2.45 9.05
CA LEU A 170 -6.21 -2.77 8.78
C LEU A 170 -5.23 -2.25 9.85
N THR A 171 -5.66 -1.47 10.84
CA THR A 171 -4.75 -0.81 11.79
C THR A 171 -5.20 -0.86 13.24
N VAL A 172 -6.26 -0.12 13.59
CA VAL A 172 -6.75 0.04 14.97
C VAL A 172 -7.23 -1.30 15.53
N ILE A 173 -7.97 -2.08 14.74
CA ILE A 173 -8.44 -3.40 15.17
C ILE A 173 -7.24 -4.35 15.43
N PRO A 174 -6.27 -4.51 14.51
CA PRO A 174 -5.04 -5.25 14.78
C PRO A 174 -4.30 -4.83 16.04
N ILE A 175 -4.08 -3.53 16.27
CA ILE A 175 -3.36 -3.03 17.45
C ILE A 175 -4.16 -3.34 18.73
N ALA A 176 -5.46 -3.01 18.75
CA ALA A 176 -6.32 -3.25 19.88
C ALA A 176 -6.44 -4.75 20.20
N GLY A 177 -6.60 -5.59 19.17
CA GLY A 177 -6.60 -7.04 19.26
C GLY A 177 -5.27 -7.58 19.78
N GLY A 178 -4.14 -7.05 19.30
CA GLY A 178 -2.81 -7.37 19.80
C GLY A 178 -2.65 -7.15 21.31
N ILE A 179 -3.15 -6.02 21.80
CA ILE A 179 -3.12 -5.64 23.23
C ILE A 179 -4.03 -6.55 24.06
N LEU A 180 -5.27 -6.77 23.62
CA LEU A 180 -6.26 -7.55 24.38
C LEU A 180 -5.97 -9.04 24.38
N LEU A 181 -5.66 -9.63 23.22
CA LEU A 181 -5.40 -11.07 23.10
C LEU A 181 -4.13 -11.46 23.87
N GLU A 182 -3.13 -10.57 23.92
CA GLU A 182 -1.95 -10.79 24.76
C GLU A 182 -2.32 -10.91 26.25
N ARG A 183 -3.22 -10.06 26.74
CA ARG A 183 -3.72 -10.16 28.12
C ARG A 183 -4.63 -11.38 28.31
N PHE A 184 -5.48 -11.69 27.35
CA PHE A 184 -6.46 -12.79 27.43
C PHE A 184 -5.78 -14.17 27.50
N PHE A 185 -4.73 -14.37 26.70
CA PHE A 185 -4.00 -15.65 26.67
C PHE A 185 -2.82 -15.71 27.66
N ASP A 186 -2.59 -14.67 28.47
CA ASP A 186 -1.62 -14.70 29.56
C ASP A 186 -2.26 -15.28 30.83
N ASN A 187 -2.00 -16.56 31.12
CA ASN A 187 -2.53 -17.25 32.30
C ASN A 187 -2.13 -16.60 33.64
N SER A 188 -1.10 -15.74 33.65
CA SER A 188 -0.68 -15.02 34.84
C SER A 188 -1.43 -13.69 35.04
N ALA A 189 -2.06 -13.18 33.97
CA ALA A 189 -2.73 -11.89 34.00
C ALA A 189 -4.06 -11.98 34.76
N LYS A 190 -4.25 -11.09 35.74
CA LYS A 190 -5.52 -10.90 36.42
C LYS A 190 -6.16 -9.59 35.97
N LEU A 191 -7.49 -9.52 36.02
CA LEU A 191 -8.26 -8.31 35.69
C LEU A 191 -7.90 -7.12 36.58
N ARG A 192 -7.50 -7.38 37.82
CA ARG A 192 -7.15 -6.33 38.80
C ARG A 192 -5.72 -5.82 38.64
N ASP A 193 -4.88 -6.46 37.84
CA ASP A 193 -3.50 -6.03 37.64
C ASP A 193 -3.45 -4.71 36.88
N ASP A 194 -2.57 -3.80 37.30
CA ASP A 194 -2.44 -2.49 36.66
C ASP A 194 -2.01 -2.58 35.19
N SER A 195 -1.25 -3.62 34.85
CA SER A 195 -0.86 -3.92 33.47
C SER A 195 -2.05 -4.28 32.57
N THR A 196 -3.05 -4.98 33.13
CA THR A 196 -4.30 -5.36 32.48
C THR A 196 -5.27 -4.17 32.42
N LYS A 197 -5.40 -3.41 33.51
CA LYS A 197 -6.19 -2.16 33.52
C LYS A 197 -5.68 -1.17 32.49
N ARG A 198 -4.36 -1.00 32.36
CA ARG A 198 -3.76 -0.13 31.33
C ARG A 198 -4.11 -0.61 29.92
N ALA A 199 -4.00 -1.91 29.66
CA ALA A 199 -4.36 -2.50 28.38
C ALA A 199 -5.84 -2.24 28.02
N ILE A 200 -6.76 -2.47 28.97
CA ILE A 200 -8.19 -2.18 28.77
C ILE A 200 -8.41 -0.68 28.54
N LYS A 201 -7.78 0.19 29.34
CA LYS A 201 -7.91 1.65 29.22
C LYS A 201 -7.49 2.16 27.85
N ILE A 202 -6.35 1.70 27.31
CA ILE A 202 -5.93 2.13 25.97
C ILE A 202 -6.87 1.59 24.89
N THR A 203 -7.32 0.34 24.98
CA THR A 203 -8.29 -0.21 24.03
C THR A 203 -9.59 0.58 24.03
N VAL A 204 -10.18 0.86 25.19
CA VAL A 204 -11.41 1.66 25.30
C VAL A 204 -11.20 3.06 24.73
N PHE A 205 -10.03 3.66 24.99
CA PHE A 205 -9.66 4.94 24.41
C PHE A 205 -9.57 4.90 22.88
N LEU A 206 -8.95 3.87 22.30
CA LEU A 206 -8.87 3.69 20.85
C LEU A 206 -10.27 3.59 20.22
N VAL A 207 -11.19 2.84 20.86
CA VAL A 207 -12.59 2.76 20.42
C VAL A 207 -13.25 4.14 20.43
N ALA A 208 -13.13 4.88 21.54
CA ALA A 208 -13.72 6.21 21.66
C ALA A 208 -13.18 7.19 20.60
N MET A 209 -11.86 7.21 20.38
CA MET A 209 -11.24 8.08 19.36
C MET A 209 -11.58 7.67 17.93
N THR A 210 -11.81 6.36 17.69
CA THR A 210 -12.31 5.87 16.40
C THR A 210 -13.71 6.40 16.12
N LEU A 211 -14.61 6.38 17.11
CA LEU A 211 -15.96 6.94 16.97
C LEU A 211 -15.93 8.45 16.69
N VAL A 212 -15.01 9.19 17.33
CA VAL A 212 -14.80 10.61 17.05
C VAL A 212 -14.35 10.82 15.60
N GLY A 213 -13.35 10.07 15.12
CA GLY A 213 -12.88 10.18 13.73
C GLY A 213 -13.94 9.80 12.69
N LEU A 214 -14.74 8.77 12.96
CA LEU A 214 -15.88 8.41 12.11
C LEU A 214 -16.95 9.51 12.07
N ALA A 215 -17.24 10.17 13.20
CA ALA A 215 -18.15 11.30 13.23
C ALA A 215 -17.62 12.48 12.39
N VAL A 216 -16.31 12.77 12.48
CA VAL A 216 -15.66 13.78 11.63
C VAL A 216 -15.74 13.39 10.15
N LEU A 217 -15.50 12.12 9.81
CA LEU A 217 -15.64 11.62 8.44
C LEU A 217 -17.07 11.79 7.91
N SER A 218 -18.08 11.47 8.71
CA SER A 218 -19.49 11.68 8.33
C SER A 218 -19.80 13.14 8.02
N ILE A 219 -19.21 14.08 8.77
CA ILE A 219 -19.38 15.52 8.51
C ILE A 219 -18.69 15.91 7.19
N ILE A 220 -17.44 15.50 7.00
CA ILE A 220 -16.63 15.85 5.81
C ILE A 220 -17.25 15.27 4.52
N THR A 221 -17.88 14.10 4.58
CA THR A 221 -18.57 13.48 3.44
C THR A 221 -19.99 14.02 3.22
N GLY A 222 -20.43 15.03 3.99
CA GLY A 222 -21.77 15.58 3.91
C GLY A 222 -22.85 14.55 4.25
N PHE A 223 -22.59 13.69 5.24
CA PHE A 223 -23.43 12.56 5.64
C PHE A 223 -23.69 11.57 4.50
N GLY A 224 -22.63 11.21 3.77
CA GLY A 224 -22.68 10.19 2.71
C GLY A 224 -23.09 10.72 1.33
N ARG A 225 -23.03 12.04 1.12
CA ARG A 225 -23.17 12.67 -0.21
C ARG A 225 -21.94 12.42 -1.08
N ILE A 226 -20.75 12.50 -0.48
CA ILE A 226 -19.49 12.14 -1.14
C ILE A 226 -19.19 10.68 -0.79
N ARG A 227 -19.01 9.84 -1.81
CA ARG A 227 -18.81 8.40 -1.68
C ARG A 227 -17.53 7.95 -2.37
N ALA A 228 -17.05 6.78 -1.94
CA ALA A 228 -15.94 6.07 -2.57
C ALA A 228 -16.45 4.73 -3.11
N ASP A 229 -17.29 4.78 -4.15
CA ASP A 229 -18.05 3.60 -4.60
C ASP A 229 -17.13 2.47 -5.08
N TYR A 230 -15.97 2.80 -5.65
CA TYR A 230 -14.95 1.80 -5.99
C TYR A 230 -14.44 1.03 -4.77
N ALA A 231 -13.96 1.72 -3.72
CA ALA A 231 -13.51 1.05 -2.49
C ALA A 231 -14.65 0.29 -1.78
N ASN A 232 -15.87 0.82 -1.84
CA ASN A 232 -17.06 0.18 -1.26
C ASN A 232 -17.46 -1.09 -2.00
N ALA A 233 -17.39 -1.09 -3.34
CA ALA A 233 -17.69 -2.27 -4.16
C ALA A 233 -16.81 -3.47 -3.80
N TYR A 234 -15.58 -3.20 -3.36
CA TYR A 234 -14.65 -4.24 -2.91
C TYR A 234 -14.85 -4.70 -1.46
N SER A 235 -15.75 -4.07 -0.71
CA SER A 235 -16.09 -4.43 0.66
C SER A 235 -17.36 -5.27 0.74
N THR A 236 -17.69 -5.98 -0.35
CA THR A 236 -18.88 -6.83 -0.52
C THR A 236 -18.51 -8.31 -0.51
N TYR A 237 -19.49 -9.18 -0.24
CA TYR A 237 -19.28 -10.63 -0.32
C TYR A 237 -19.05 -11.07 -1.78
N ALA A 238 -18.10 -11.99 -1.97
CA ALA A 238 -18.01 -12.76 -3.21
C ALA A 238 -19.05 -13.89 -3.19
N ASP A 239 -19.42 -14.37 -4.37
CA ASP A 239 -20.27 -15.56 -4.53
C ASP A 239 -19.68 -16.73 -3.72
N SER A 240 -20.54 -17.43 -2.99
CA SER A 240 -20.13 -18.52 -2.09
C SER A 240 -19.40 -19.65 -2.80
N GLU A 241 -19.71 -19.87 -4.08
CA GLU A 241 -19.03 -20.83 -4.95
C GLU A 241 -17.54 -20.50 -5.17
N ARG A 242 -17.15 -19.22 -5.07
CA ARG A 242 -15.76 -18.78 -5.25
C ARG A 242 -14.93 -18.88 -3.97
N TRP A 243 -15.54 -19.02 -2.80
CA TRP A 243 -14.80 -18.94 -1.52
C TRP A 243 -13.68 -19.96 -1.43
N PHE A 244 -13.91 -21.21 -1.87
CA PHE A 244 -12.86 -22.24 -1.85
C PHE A 244 -11.73 -21.92 -2.85
N LEU A 245 -12.06 -21.43 -4.04
CA LEU A 245 -11.07 -21.00 -5.03
C LEU A 245 -10.24 -19.82 -4.52
N ASN A 246 -10.87 -18.86 -3.84
CA ASN A 246 -10.18 -17.73 -3.22
C ASN A 246 -9.16 -18.21 -2.18
N VAL A 247 -9.51 -19.18 -1.31
CA VAL A 247 -8.58 -19.76 -0.34
C VAL A 247 -7.38 -20.40 -1.04
N LEU A 248 -7.62 -21.20 -2.09
CA LEU A 248 -6.56 -21.87 -2.83
C LEU A 248 -5.67 -20.88 -3.62
N ALA A 249 -6.17 -19.71 -3.96
CA ALA A 249 -5.40 -18.66 -4.64
C ALA A 249 -4.43 -17.92 -3.71
N ILE A 250 -4.65 -17.91 -2.38
CA ILE A 250 -3.83 -17.15 -1.42
C ILE A 250 -2.32 -17.44 -1.55
N PRO A 251 -1.84 -18.71 -1.59
CA PRO A 251 -0.41 -18.99 -1.71
C PRO A 251 0.20 -18.46 -3.02
N SER A 252 -0.52 -18.60 -4.14
CA SER A 252 -0.09 -18.09 -5.45
C SER A 252 -0.05 -16.55 -5.46
N ASN A 253 -1.07 -15.92 -4.87
CA ASN A 253 -1.15 -14.48 -4.73
C ASN A 253 -0.01 -13.93 -3.84
N MET A 254 0.32 -14.59 -2.73
CA MET A 254 1.49 -14.24 -1.92
C MET A 254 2.81 -14.38 -2.69
N LEU A 255 2.97 -15.46 -3.45
CA LEU A 255 4.18 -15.70 -4.24
C LEU A 255 4.37 -14.62 -5.31
N SER A 256 3.30 -14.28 -6.03
CA SER A 256 3.34 -13.25 -7.08
C SER A 256 3.61 -11.84 -6.57
N LEU A 257 3.40 -11.57 -5.27
CA LEU A 257 3.84 -10.30 -4.66
C LEU A 257 5.35 -10.23 -4.46
N TYR A 258 6.03 -11.36 -4.25
CA TYR A 258 7.45 -11.38 -3.91
C TYR A 258 8.36 -11.69 -5.09
N VAL A 259 7.82 -12.39 -6.08
CA VAL A 259 8.55 -12.94 -7.21
C VAL A 259 8.03 -12.32 -8.50
N ASP A 260 8.93 -11.62 -9.20
CA ASP A 260 8.68 -11.14 -10.56
C ASP A 260 8.42 -12.34 -11.49
N LYS A 261 7.52 -12.19 -12.47
CA LYS A 261 7.18 -13.29 -13.41
C LYS A 261 8.45 -13.82 -14.09
N MET A 262 8.66 -15.13 -14.02
CA MET A 262 9.74 -15.81 -14.74
C MET A 262 9.24 -16.24 -16.12
N ALA A 263 9.95 -15.84 -17.18
CA ALA A 263 9.69 -16.35 -18.52
C ALA A 263 9.91 -17.87 -18.57
N GLY A 264 8.97 -18.60 -19.17
CA GLY A 264 9.11 -20.03 -19.39
C GLY A 264 10.34 -20.36 -20.26
N GLY A 265 10.96 -21.51 -20.01
CA GLY A 265 12.13 -21.99 -20.79
C GLY A 265 13.50 -21.55 -20.28
N LYS A 266 13.58 -20.77 -19.19
CA LYS A 266 14.86 -20.43 -18.55
C LYS A 266 15.47 -21.63 -17.82
N SER A 267 16.81 -21.73 -17.87
CA SER A 267 17.54 -22.79 -17.17
C SER A 267 17.37 -22.70 -15.65
N ILE A 268 17.02 -23.83 -15.03
CA ILE A 268 16.98 -23.99 -13.57
C ILE A 268 18.40 -23.88 -12.98
N ILE A 269 19.43 -24.19 -13.77
CA ILE A 269 20.84 -24.04 -13.37
C ILE A 269 21.34 -22.68 -13.90
N SER A 270 20.90 -21.60 -13.26
CA SER A 270 21.34 -20.23 -13.59
C SER A 270 21.47 -19.37 -12.33
N VAL A 271 22.25 -18.30 -12.42
CA VAL A 271 22.40 -17.31 -11.33
C VAL A 271 21.03 -16.69 -10.98
N GLU A 272 20.18 -16.47 -11.98
CA GLU A 272 18.83 -15.96 -11.79
C GLU A 272 17.96 -16.90 -10.93
N THR A 273 18.08 -18.22 -11.12
CA THR A 273 17.38 -19.22 -10.31
C THR A 273 17.89 -19.24 -8.86
N VAL A 274 19.20 -19.04 -8.64
CA VAL A 274 19.76 -18.88 -7.28
C VAL A 274 19.17 -17.64 -6.59
N PHE A 275 19.02 -16.54 -7.32
CA PHE A 275 18.39 -15.33 -6.78
C PHE A 275 16.90 -15.55 -6.46
N LEU A 276 16.18 -16.26 -7.33
CA LEU A 276 14.81 -16.67 -7.05
C LEU A 276 14.74 -17.50 -5.77
N PHE A 277 15.62 -18.48 -5.61
CA PHE A 277 15.62 -19.37 -4.44
C PHE A 277 15.71 -18.57 -3.13
N PHE A 278 16.63 -17.62 -3.02
CA PHE A 278 16.74 -16.77 -1.81
C PHE A 278 15.51 -15.88 -1.60
N ARG A 279 14.89 -15.38 -2.67
CA ARG A 279 13.65 -14.59 -2.57
C ARG A 279 12.48 -15.43 -2.06
N VAL A 280 12.29 -16.63 -2.62
CA VAL A 280 11.24 -17.56 -2.19
C VAL A 280 11.49 -18.02 -0.76
N ALA A 281 12.73 -18.38 -0.40
CA ALA A 281 13.08 -18.77 0.96
C ALA A 281 12.84 -17.64 1.97
N GLY A 282 13.20 -16.40 1.61
CA GLY A 282 12.93 -15.21 2.43
C GLY A 282 11.44 -14.97 2.62
N MET A 283 10.65 -15.08 1.55
CA MET A 283 9.18 -14.99 1.61
C MET A 283 8.60 -16.07 2.51
N CYS A 284 9.05 -17.32 2.40
CA CYS A 284 8.61 -18.42 3.25
C CYS A 284 8.91 -18.13 4.73
N ILE A 285 10.12 -17.63 5.05
CA ILE A 285 10.47 -17.24 6.42
C ILE A 285 9.51 -16.17 6.92
N ILE A 286 9.28 -15.10 6.16
CA ILE A 286 8.44 -13.98 6.57
C ILE A 286 7.00 -14.43 6.84
N ASN A 287 6.44 -15.31 6.01
CA ASN A 287 5.05 -15.74 6.16
C ASN A 287 4.87 -16.85 7.20
N ILE A 288 5.82 -17.77 7.34
CA ILE A 288 5.70 -18.93 8.24
C ILE A 288 6.11 -18.58 9.67
N LEU A 289 7.13 -17.73 9.85
CA LEU A 289 7.68 -17.44 11.18
C LEU A 289 6.66 -16.81 12.15
N PRO A 290 5.84 -15.81 11.77
CA PRO A 290 4.82 -15.26 12.66
C PRO A 290 3.80 -16.30 13.12
N PHE A 291 3.40 -17.22 12.23
CA PHE A 291 2.54 -18.35 12.57
C PHE A 291 3.23 -19.32 13.54
N GLY A 292 4.51 -19.65 13.29
CA GLY A 292 5.31 -20.46 14.20
C GLY A 292 5.47 -19.82 15.59
N LEU A 293 5.60 -18.49 15.67
CA LEU A 293 5.63 -17.74 16.93
C LEU A 293 4.28 -17.78 17.64
N LEU A 294 3.17 -17.73 16.91
CA LEU A 294 1.83 -17.89 17.48
C LEU A 294 1.62 -19.28 18.08
N LEU A 295 2.05 -20.34 17.39
CA LEU A 295 2.02 -21.71 17.94
C LEU A 295 2.93 -21.85 19.17
N ALA A 296 4.06 -21.13 19.17
CA ALA A 296 4.98 -21.07 20.30
C ALA A 296 4.60 -20.01 21.34
N TYR A 297 3.42 -19.39 21.28
CA TYR A 297 3.05 -18.22 22.09
C TYR A 297 3.33 -18.40 23.59
N ARG A 298 2.94 -19.55 24.16
CA ARG A 298 3.13 -19.87 25.60
C ARG A 298 4.60 -19.92 26.03
N LYS A 299 5.52 -20.03 25.08
CA LYS A 299 6.97 -20.06 25.30
C LYS A 299 7.61 -18.66 25.24
N ILE A 300 6.87 -17.64 24.84
CA ILE A 300 7.39 -16.29 24.64
C ILE A 300 7.22 -15.48 25.93
N ASN A 301 8.31 -15.24 26.66
CA ASN A 301 8.25 -14.40 27.86
C ASN A 301 8.24 -12.89 27.54
N ASP A 302 8.62 -12.49 26.32
CA ASP A 302 8.61 -11.09 25.89
C ASP A 302 7.18 -10.63 25.55
N ARG A 303 6.63 -9.75 26.40
CA ARG A 303 5.30 -9.15 26.21
C ARG A 303 5.17 -8.39 24.89
N VAL A 304 6.22 -7.67 24.48
CA VAL A 304 6.17 -6.87 23.24
C VAL A 304 6.10 -7.78 22.03
N LEU A 305 6.88 -8.88 22.02
CA LEU A 305 6.78 -9.89 20.96
C LEU A 305 5.39 -10.53 20.92
N ARG A 306 4.80 -10.84 22.08
CA ARG A 306 3.43 -11.37 22.16
C ARG A 306 2.39 -10.43 21.54
N ILE A 307 2.47 -9.13 21.82
CA ILE A 307 1.60 -8.12 21.21
C ILE A 307 1.80 -8.06 19.69
N LEU A 308 3.05 -8.09 19.21
CA LEU A 308 3.35 -8.09 17.77
C LEU A 308 2.76 -9.32 17.05
N VAL A 309 2.91 -10.50 17.65
CA VAL A 309 2.39 -11.77 17.11
C VAL A 309 0.87 -11.71 16.99
N PHE A 310 0.16 -11.22 18.01
CA PHE A 310 -1.30 -11.08 17.92
C PHE A 310 -1.74 -9.94 17.01
N THR A 311 -1.00 -8.83 16.94
CA THR A 311 -1.27 -7.75 15.98
C THR A 311 -1.21 -8.29 14.56
N HIS A 312 -0.16 -9.05 14.22
CA HIS A 312 -0.04 -9.71 12.94
C HIS A 312 -1.14 -10.75 12.72
N ALA A 313 -1.44 -11.60 13.71
CA ALA A 313 -2.46 -12.64 13.59
C ALA A 313 -3.87 -12.06 13.34
N VAL A 314 -4.23 -10.98 14.03
CA VAL A 314 -5.51 -10.29 13.83
C VAL A 314 -5.54 -9.63 12.44
N ASN A 315 -4.47 -8.96 12.05
CA ASN A 315 -4.36 -8.35 10.72
C ASN A 315 -4.50 -9.40 9.59
N ALA A 316 -3.78 -10.52 9.72
CA ALA A 316 -3.86 -11.64 8.78
C ALA A 316 -5.26 -12.26 8.77
N GLY A 317 -5.88 -12.45 9.95
CA GLY A 317 -7.24 -12.99 10.06
C GLY A 317 -8.28 -12.13 9.35
N ILE A 318 -8.22 -10.81 9.52
CA ILE A 318 -9.12 -9.85 8.85
C ILE A 318 -8.92 -9.93 7.34
N ILE A 319 -7.67 -9.86 6.86
CA ILE A 319 -7.40 -9.84 5.42
C ILE A 319 -7.72 -11.19 4.77
N PHE A 320 -7.41 -12.32 5.42
CA PHE A 320 -7.81 -13.63 4.91
C PHE A 320 -9.32 -13.81 4.87
N PHE A 321 -10.04 -13.32 5.87
CA PHE A 321 -11.51 -13.30 5.83
C PHE A 321 -11.99 -12.50 4.60
N LEU A 322 -11.48 -11.28 4.44
CA LEU A 322 -11.84 -10.38 3.36
C LEU A 322 -11.50 -10.93 1.97
N VAL A 323 -10.35 -11.57 1.80
CA VAL A 323 -9.91 -12.19 0.54
C VAL A 323 -10.69 -13.46 0.23
N THR A 324 -11.07 -14.23 1.26
CA THR A 324 -11.80 -15.48 1.11
C THR A 324 -13.27 -15.23 0.78
N PHE A 325 -13.94 -14.46 1.63
CA PHE A 325 -15.39 -14.27 1.60
C PHE A 325 -15.81 -13.01 0.85
N GLY A 326 -14.89 -12.05 0.66
CA GLY A 326 -15.17 -10.81 -0.05
C GLY A 326 -14.65 -10.81 -1.48
N THR A 327 -15.01 -9.77 -2.22
CA THR A 327 -14.53 -9.50 -3.59
C THR A 327 -13.04 -9.08 -3.63
N LEU A 328 -12.35 -9.09 -2.47
CA LEU A 328 -10.92 -8.89 -2.34
C LEU A 328 -10.04 -10.04 -2.87
N GLY A 329 -10.62 -11.21 -3.15
CA GLY A 329 -9.90 -12.37 -3.69
C GLY A 329 -9.22 -12.18 -5.06
N ASN A 330 -9.70 -11.22 -5.85
CA ASN A 330 -9.31 -11.09 -7.27
C ASN A 330 -7.91 -10.50 -7.49
N VAL A 331 -7.26 -9.98 -6.44
CA VAL A 331 -6.11 -9.08 -6.61
C VAL A 331 -5.08 -9.30 -5.50
N ASN A 332 -3.84 -9.59 -5.89
CA ASN A 332 -2.79 -10.01 -4.95
C ASN A 332 -2.33 -8.90 -3.98
N TRP A 333 -2.25 -7.63 -4.41
CA TRP A 333 -1.69 -6.53 -3.60
C TRP A 333 -2.50 -6.19 -2.35
N ARG A 334 -3.72 -6.72 -2.22
CA ARG A 334 -4.53 -6.64 -0.99
C ARG A 334 -3.90 -7.38 0.19
N LEU A 335 -2.94 -8.27 -0.07
CA LEU A 335 -2.20 -9.04 0.92
C LEU A 335 -0.98 -8.29 1.51
N ILE A 336 -0.62 -7.11 0.97
CA ILE A 336 0.54 -6.33 1.38
C ILE A 336 0.55 -5.98 2.89
N PRO A 337 -0.57 -5.64 3.55
CA PRO A 337 -0.52 -5.37 4.99
C PRO A 337 -0.15 -6.60 5.83
N ILE A 338 -0.54 -7.81 5.40
CA ILE A 338 -0.07 -9.06 6.02
C ILE A 338 1.44 -9.12 5.95
N LEU A 339 1.99 -8.87 4.75
CA LEU A 339 3.43 -8.88 4.53
C LEU A 339 4.16 -7.83 5.38
N GLY A 340 3.67 -6.59 5.44
CA GLY A 340 4.29 -5.52 6.25
C GLY A 340 4.39 -5.89 7.72
N THR A 341 3.30 -6.38 8.30
CA THR A 341 3.29 -6.85 9.71
C THR A 341 4.12 -8.12 9.92
N ALA A 342 4.18 -9.00 8.92
CA ALA A 342 4.99 -10.22 8.94
C ALA A 342 6.49 -9.91 8.96
N VAL A 343 6.95 -8.92 8.19
CA VAL A 343 8.36 -8.49 8.16
C VAL A 343 8.80 -7.99 9.54
N ILE A 344 8.01 -7.09 10.15
CA ILE A 344 8.28 -6.54 11.49
C ILE A 344 8.36 -7.67 12.53
N THR A 345 7.34 -8.54 12.54
CA THR A 345 7.23 -9.65 13.50
C THR A 345 8.35 -10.66 13.32
N SER A 346 8.71 -10.96 12.08
CA SER A 346 9.77 -11.93 11.75
C SER A 346 11.15 -11.44 12.20
N ILE A 347 11.51 -10.19 11.91
CA ILE A 347 12.82 -9.65 12.30
C ILE A 347 12.94 -9.58 13.82
N TYR A 348 11.90 -9.09 14.52
CA TYR A 348 11.92 -9.05 15.99
C TYR A 348 11.90 -10.45 16.61
N GLY A 349 11.14 -11.38 16.02
CA GLY A 349 11.13 -12.78 16.42
C GLY A 349 12.49 -13.47 16.28
N LEU A 350 13.20 -13.26 15.16
CA LEU A 350 14.56 -13.77 14.97
C LEU A 350 15.55 -13.16 15.97
N LYS A 351 15.43 -11.87 16.29
CA LYS A 351 16.19 -11.23 17.37
C LYS A 351 15.93 -11.94 18.71
N TRP A 352 14.67 -12.18 19.05
CA TRP A 352 14.30 -12.89 20.28
C TRP A 352 14.86 -14.33 20.30
N PHE A 353 14.80 -15.05 19.18
CA PHE A 353 15.43 -16.37 19.05
C PHE A 353 16.95 -16.32 19.27
N PHE A 354 17.62 -15.29 18.74
CA PHE A 354 19.06 -15.11 18.87
C PHE A 354 19.50 -14.78 20.30
N GLU A 355 18.79 -13.86 20.96
CA GLU A 355 19.13 -13.42 22.32
C GLU A 355 18.86 -14.49 23.38
N GLY A 356 17.95 -15.44 23.11
CA GLY A 356 17.69 -16.58 24.00
C GLY A 356 17.04 -16.22 25.34
N LYS A 357 16.75 -14.94 25.59
CA LYS A 357 16.14 -14.46 26.83
C LYS A 357 14.67 -14.89 26.91
N GLY A 358 14.33 -15.66 27.95
CA GLY A 358 12.93 -15.85 28.35
C GLY A 358 12.19 -17.02 27.72
N LEU A 359 12.76 -18.23 27.82
CA LEU A 359 11.95 -19.43 28.00
C LEU A 359 11.96 -19.72 29.50
N ALA A 360 10.79 -19.95 30.11
CA ALA A 360 10.75 -20.38 31.50
C ALA A 360 11.57 -21.67 31.66
N SER A 361 12.67 -21.61 32.43
CA SER A 361 13.18 -22.79 33.10
C SER A 361 12.07 -23.22 34.06
N LYS A 362 11.48 -24.40 33.86
CA LYS A 362 10.65 -25.01 34.90
C LYS A 362 11.46 -25.01 36.20
N PRO A 363 10.87 -24.66 37.36
CA PRO A 363 11.51 -24.93 38.63
C PRO A 363 11.74 -26.44 38.73
N GLU A 364 12.94 -26.82 39.17
CA GLU A 364 13.27 -28.19 39.58
C GLU A 364 12.22 -28.72 40.56
N ASN A 365 11.71 -29.91 40.29
CA ASN A 365 11.32 -30.84 41.33
C ASN A 365 11.80 -32.23 40.89
N ASP A 366 12.77 -32.75 41.65
CA ASP A 366 13.24 -34.12 41.82
C ASP A 366 13.78 -34.95 40.61
N GLY A 367 15.08 -34.75 40.33
CA GLY A 367 16.05 -35.72 39.73
C GLY A 367 15.93 -36.06 38.22
N PRO A 368 16.99 -36.51 37.50
CA PRO A 368 18.37 -36.84 37.91
C PRO A 368 19.51 -36.06 37.19
N LYS A 369 20.67 -35.98 37.87
CA LYS A 369 22.05 -35.58 37.46
C LYS A 369 22.26 -34.30 36.59
N PRO A 370 23.01 -33.30 37.11
CA PRO A 370 23.14 -31.95 36.52
C PRO A 370 23.85 -31.86 35.16
N ASP A 371 24.63 -32.85 34.74
CA ASP A 371 25.47 -32.72 33.53
C ASP A 371 24.70 -32.88 32.21
N LYS A 372 23.68 -33.75 32.16
CA LYS A 372 22.91 -33.97 30.92
C LYS A 372 21.90 -32.86 30.69
N ALA A 373 21.18 -32.42 31.73
CA ALA A 373 20.20 -31.34 31.64
C ALA A 373 20.84 -29.99 31.24
N ALA A 374 22.01 -29.67 31.79
CA ALA A 374 22.80 -28.51 31.38
C ALA A 374 23.29 -28.61 29.92
N HIS A 375 23.71 -29.80 29.48
CA HIS A 375 24.10 -30.05 28.08
C HIS A 375 22.92 -29.89 27.10
N TYR A 376 21.72 -30.40 27.44
CA TYR A 376 20.52 -30.23 26.61
C TYR A 376 20.02 -28.77 26.57
N ALA A 377 20.09 -28.04 27.69
CA ALA A 377 19.77 -26.61 27.73
C ALA A 377 20.76 -25.78 26.90
N GLY A 378 22.05 -26.08 26.98
CA GLY A 378 23.12 -25.45 26.19
C GLY A 378 23.01 -25.76 24.69
N ALA A 379 22.74 -27.01 24.31
CA ALA A 379 22.55 -27.41 22.92
C ALA A 379 21.29 -26.76 22.30
N PHE A 380 20.19 -26.71 23.05
CA PHE A 380 18.96 -26.03 22.61
C PHE A 380 19.17 -24.52 22.40
N SER A 381 19.94 -23.87 23.28
CA SER A 381 20.31 -22.46 23.11
C SER A 381 21.17 -22.20 21.87
N THR A 382 22.06 -23.14 21.53
CA THR A 382 22.95 -23.07 20.36
C THR A 382 22.16 -23.28 19.06
N THR A 383 21.26 -24.26 19.03
CA THR A 383 20.39 -24.52 17.89
C THR A 383 19.47 -23.33 17.58
N ARG A 384 18.89 -22.68 18.61
CA ARG A 384 18.08 -21.46 18.43
C ARG A 384 18.86 -20.34 17.77
N LYS A 385 20.08 -20.07 18.24
CA LYS A 385 20.96 -19.06 17.62
C LYS A 385 21.27 -19.39 16.18
N ARG A 386 21.55 -20.66 15.85
CA ARG A 386 21.80 -21.10 14.47
C ARG A 386 20.58 -20.90 13.56
N VAL A 387 19.39 -21.26 14.03
CA VAL A 387 18.14 -21.03 13.28
C VAL A 387 17.90 -19.53 13.08
N ALA A 388 18.11 -18.72 14.12
CA ALA A 388 17.97 -17.27 14.02
C ALA A 388 18.95 -16.66 13.02
N MET A 389 20.23 -17.07 13.07
CA MET A 389 21.26 -16.60 12.14
C MET A 389 20.95 -17.04 10.71
N LEU A 390 20.55 -18.30 10.49
CA LEU A 390 20.20 -18.79 9.16
C LEU A 390 19.01 -18.02 8.57
N GLY A 391 17.95 -17.84 9.36
CA GLY A 391 16.78 -17.06 8.95
C GLY A 391 17.16 -15.62 8.62
N LEU A 392 17.94 -14.97 9.48
CA LEU A 392 18.39 -13.60 9.27
C LEU A 392 19.29 -13.46 8.03
N SER A 393 20.20 -14.40 7.81
CA SER A 393 21.07 -14.43 6.62
C SER A 393 20.25 -14.53 5.34
N ILE A 394 19.21 -15.38 5.29
CA ILE A 394 18.34 -15.50 4.12
C ILE A 394 17.58 -14.18 3.88
N LEU A 395 17.03 -13.55 4.92
CA LEU A 395 16.33 -12.26 4.80
C LEU A 395 17.26 -11.14 4.32
N LEU A 396 18.49 -11.10 4.86
CA LEU A 396 19.50 -10.12 4.45
C LEU A 396 19.99 -10.37 3.01
N LEU A 397 20.18 -11.62 2.60
CA LEU A 397 20.51 -11.96 1.21
C LEU A 397 19.40 -11.52 0.25
N SER A 398 18.13 -11.83 0.57
CA SER A 398 16.97 -11.36 -0.21
C SER A 398 16.91 -9.82 -0.29
N SER A 399 17.23 -9.15 0.81
CA SER A 399 17.34 -7.69 0.87
C SER A 399 18.47 -7.17 -0.03
N CYS A 400 19.66 -7.75 0.04
CA CYS A 400 20.81 -7.39 -0.81
C CYS A 400 20.52 -7.60 -2.29
N LEU A 401 19.82 -8.67 -2.67
CA LEU A 401 19.39 -8.90 -4.05
C LEU A 401 18.47 -7.77 -4.54
N THR A 402 17.55 -7.32 -3.70
CA THR A 402 16.67 -6.20 -4.03
C THR A 402 17.46 -4.88 -4.15
N ALA A 403 18.38 -4.62 -3.23
CA ALA A 403 19.28 -3.46 -3.32
C ALA A 403 20.12 -3.49 -4.61
N GLY A 404 20.69 -4.64 -4.97
CA GLY A 404 21.46 -4.83 -6.19
C GLY A 404 20.64 -4.59 -7.45
N LYS A 405 19.41 -5.12 -7.53
CA LYS A 405 18.49 -4.84 -8.65
C LYS A 405 18.21 -3.35 -8.80
N LEU A 406 17.94 -2.65 -7.70
CA LEU A 406 17.60 -1.23 -7.73
C LEU A 406 18.81 -0.34 -8.03
N TYR A 407 20.00 -0.75 -7.60
CA TYR A 407 21.25 -0.07 -7.95
C TYR A 407 21.61 -0.23 -9.43
N ALA A 408 21.30 -1.40 -10.02
CA ALA A 408 21.56 -1.67 -11.43
C ALA A 408 20.59 -0.95 -12.39
N MET A 409 19.49 -0.38 -11.89
CA MET A 409 18.57 0.38 -12.73
C MET A 409 19.18 1.76 -13.07
N PRO A 410 19.27 2.13 -14.36
CA PRO A 410 19.69 3.46 -14.75
C PRO A 410 18.67 4.52 -14.27
N PHE A 411 19.13 5.74 -14.05
CA PHE A 411 18.29 6.80 -13.47
C PHE A 411 17.10 7.18 -14.38
N ASP A 412 17.27 7.02 -15.68
CA ASP A 412 16.29 7.25 -16.75
C ASP A 412 15.58 5.97 -17.21
N TYR A 413 15.59 4.90 -16.39
CA TYR A 413 14.95 3.63 -16.70
C TYR A 413 13.51 3.79 -17.22
N GLY A 414 13.23 3.15 -18.36
CA GLY A 414 11.89 3.03 -18.95
C GLY A 414 11.27 4.33 -19.46
N ARG A 415 12.05 5.42 -19.61
CA ARG A 415 11.56 6.70 -20.15
C ARG A 415 11.36 6.72 -21.66
N ASP A 416 11.70 5.63 -22.33
CA ASP A 416 11.52 5.39 -23.76
C ASP A 416 10.24 4.59 -24.06
N ASN A 417 9.43 4.29 -23.04
CA ASN A 417 8.21 3.52 -23.20
C ASN A 417 7.10 4.32 -23.94
N THR A 418 6.01 3.61 -24.27
CA THR A 418 4.89 4.18 -25.02
C THR A 418 4.26 5.41 -24.36
N ILE A 419 4.08 5.46 -23.03
CA ILE A 419 3.41 6.60 -22.40
C ILE A 419 4.24 7.88 -22.48
N HIS A 420 5.56 7.78 -22.41
CA HIS A 420 6.45 8.93 -22.60
C HIS A 420 6.44 9.39 -24.06
N GLN A 421 6.48 8.46 -25.02
CA GLN A 421 6.37 8.80 -26.46
C GLN A 421 5.05 9.51 -26.79
N LEU A 422 3.93 9.03 -26.22
CA LEU A 422 2.61 9.66 -26.36
C LEU A 422 2.61 11.07 -25.75
N THR A 423 3.19 11.23 -24.56
CA THR A 423 3.30 12.52 -23.87
C THR A 423 4.11 13.52 -24.72
N ASP A 424 5.28 13.12 -25.21
CA ASP A 424 6.16 13.96 -26.02
C ASP A 424 5.50 14.35 -27.35
N TYR A 425 4.79 13.40 -27.99
CA TYR A 425 4.03 13.68 -29.21
C TYR A 425 2.98 14.78 -28.98
N LEU A 426 2.13 14.63 -27.97
CA LEU A 426 1.06 15.60 -27.67
C LEU A 426 1.63 16.99 -27.38
N LYS A 427 2.72 17.06 -26.60
CA LYS A 427 3.46 18.31 -26.36
C LYS A 427 3.99 18.93 -27.66
N SER A 428 4.58 18.11 -28.53
CA SER A 428 5.15 18.60 -29.80
C SER A 428 4.11 19.14 -30.80
N ARG A 429 2.83 18.75 -30.63
CA ARG A 429 1.70 19.18 -31.45
C ARG A 429 0.92 20.36 -30.86
N ASP A 430 1.35 20.86 -29.70
CA ASP A 430 0.68 21.94 -28.97
C ASP A 430 -0.79 21.59 -28.67
N LEU A 431 -1.01 20.36 -28.18
CA LEU A 431 -2.32 19.85 -27.78
C LEU A 431 -2.46 19.95 -26.26
N GLU A 432 -3.25 20.91 -25.80
CA GLU A 432 -3.34 21.23 -24.37
C GLU A 432 -4.37 20.37 -23.61
N TYR A 433 -5.44 19.92 -24.25
CA TYR A 433 -6.55 19.24 -23.56
C TYR A 433 -7.12 18.09 -24.37
N GLY A 434 -7.43 16.98 -23.73
CA GLY A 434 -8.02 15.84 -24.41
C GLY A 434 -8.40 14.68 -23.51
N PHE A 435 -8.64 13.53 -24.14
CA PHE A 435 -9.26 12.38 -23.52
C PHE A 435 -8.49 11.11 -23.85
N ALA A 436 -8.37 10.19 -22.90
CA ALA A 436 -7.80 8.87 -23.10
C ALA A 436 -8.39 7.88 -22.09
N THR A 437 -8.26 6.59 -22.36
CA THR A 437 -8.67 5.59 -21.37
C THR A 437 -7.79 5.63 -20.12
N PHE A 438 -8.23 4.94 -19.06
CA PHE A 438 -7.69 5.09 -17.71
C PHE A 438 -6.17 4.98 -17.65
N TRP A 439 -5.56 4.02 -18.33
CA TRP A 439 -4.12 3.74 -18.17
C TRP A 439 -3.19 4.86 -18.66
N GLN A 440 -3.65 5.68 -19.61
CA GLN A 440 -2.88 6.76 -20.23
C GLN A 440 -3.23 8.13 -19.65
N SER A 441 -4.53 8.41 -19.45
CA SER A 441 -5.06 9.76 -19.17
C SER A 441 -4.31 10.53 -18.08
N GLN A 442 -4.51 10.17 -16.83
CA GLN A 442 -4.00 10.93 -15.70
C GLN A 442 -2.47 10.93 -15.62
N ALA A 443 -1.85 9.84 -16.08
CA ALA A 443 -0.40 9.71 -16.17
C ALA A 443 0.22 10.69 -17.18
N ILE A 444 -0.35 10.85 -18.37
CA ILE A 444 0.12 11.85 -19.37
C ILE A 444 0.05 13.27 -18.78
N THR A 445 -1.02 13.59 -18.05
CA THR A 445 -1.14 14.92 -17.41
C THR A 445 -0.01 15.21 -16.46
N LEU A 446 0.39 14.26 -15.62
CA LEU A 446 1.51 14.49 -14.71
C LEU A 446 2.87 14.42 -15.41
N LEU A 447 3.05 13.52 -16.37
CA LEU A 447 4.31 13.37 -17.11
C LEU A 447 4.62 14.57 -18.01
N SER A 448 3.59 15.26 -18.49
CA SER A 448 3.69 16.53 -19.21
C SER A 448 3.82 17.75 -18.29
N ASP A 449 3.89 17.55 -16.96
CA ASP A 449 3.88 18.62 -15.97
C ASP A 449 2.68 19.58 -16.12
N ASN A 450 1.51 19.00 -16.43
CA ASN A 450 0.23 19.66 -16.67
C ASN A 450 0.17 20.55 -17.93
N GLU A 451 1.14 20.43 -18.84
CA GLU A 451 1.09 21.04 -20.18
C GLU A 451 0.05 20.35 -21.09
N VAL A 452 -0.17 19.04 -20.91
CA VAL A 452 -1.16 18.26 -21.66
C VAL A 452 -2.17 17.67 -20.68
N ARG A 453 -3.35 18.24 -20.60
CA ARG A 453 -4.43 17.85 -19.68
C ARG A 453 -5.30 16.76 -20.30
N THR A 454 -4.97 15.51 -20.02
CA THR A 454 -5.73 14.34 -20.49
C THR A 454 -6.70 13.83 -19.43
N ARG A 455 -7.97 13.63 -19.80
CA ARG A 455 -9.06 13.22 -18.91
C ARG A 455 -9.55 11.82 -19.23
N CYS A 456 -10.01 11.11 -18.21
CA CYS A 456 -10.31 9.70 -18.34
C CYS A 456 -11.63 9.48 -19.10
N VAL A 457 -11.63 8.60 -20.08
CA VAL A 457 -12.84 8.12 -20.76
C VAL A 457 -12.92 6.60 -20.72
N GLN A 458 -14.08 6.07 -21.05
CA GLN A 458 -14.30 4.67 -21.33
C GLN A 458 -14.63 4.52 -22.82
N VAL A 459 -14.22 3.41 -23.41
CA VAL A 459 -14.47 3.12 -24.83
C VAL A 459 -15.04 1.72 -24.93
N ASP A 460 -16.11 1.59 -25.71
CA ASP A 460 -16.77 0.33 -26.03
C ASP A 460 -17.40 0.38 -27.43
N ASN A 461 -18.25 -0.61 -27.76
CA ASN A 461 -18.90 -0.70 -29.07
C ASN A 461 -19.88 0.45 -29.34
N GLU A 462 -20.32 1.18 -28.32
CA GLU A 462 -21.27 2.28 -28.45
C GLU A 462 -20.57 3.62 -28.69
N GLY A 463 -19.29 3.74 -28.34
CA GLY A 463 -18.46 4.91 -28.60
C GLY A 463 -17.52 5.28 -27.46
N VAL A 464 -17.39 6.57 -27.18
CA VAL A 464 -16.53 7.16 -26.13
C VAL A 464 -17.40 7.79 -25.04
N HIS A 465 -17.32 7.23 -23.83
CA HIS A 465 -18.13 7.62 -22.69
C HIS A 465 -17.32 8.33 -21.61
N ILE A 466 -17.98 9.20 -20.84
CA ILE A 466 -17.40 9.77 -19.63
C ILE A 466 -17.12 8.65 -18.63
N ARG A 467 -15.87 8.56 -18.17
CA ARG A 467 -15.52 7.67 -17.06
C ARG A 467 -15.46 8.46 -15.77
N THR A 468 -16.45 8.26 -14.91
CA THR A 468 -16.55 8.94 -13.62
C THR A 468 -15.45 8.53 -12.64
N TYR A 469 -14.90 7.31 -12.75
CA TYR A 469 -13.84 6.84 -11.84
C TYR A 469 -12.61 7.77 -11.81
N GLN A 470 -12.35 8.37 -10.63
CA GLN A 470 -11.29 9.36 -10.40
C GLN A 470 -11.38 10.61 -11.28
N SER A 471 -12.60 11.02 -11.62
CA SER A 471 -12.83 12.18 -12.48
C SER A 471 -13.69 13.24 -11.80
N ASP A 472 -13.43 14.50 -12.14
CA ASP A 472 -14.36 15.61 -11.90
C ASP A 472 -15.25 15.79 -13.12
N VAL A 473 -16.57 15.82 -12.92
CA VAL A 473 -17.53 15.98 -14.04
C VAL A 473 -17.33 17.27 -14.83
N ARG A 474 -16.77 18.31 -14.20
CA ARG A 474 -16.49 19.60 -14.86
C ARG A 474 -15.32 19.52 -15.84
N TRP A 475 -14.55 18.44 -15.83
CA TRP A 475 -13.46 18.23 -16.78
C TRP A 475 -13.94 17.98 -18.22
N TYR A 476 -15.22 17.64 -18.41
CA TYR A 476 -15.82 17.36 -19.71
C TYR A 476 -16.60 18.58 -20.26
N GLU A 477 -16.76 19.63 -19.45
CA GLU A 477 -17.27 20.93 -19.90
C GLU A 477 -16.26 21.64 -20.81
N ASP A 478 -16.73 22.66 -21.54
CA ASP A 478 -15.87 23.49 -22.39
C ASP A 478 -14.80 24.20 -21.56
N GLN A 479 -13.55 24.17 -22.03
CA GLN A 479 -12.40 24.65 -21.28
C GLN A 479 -11.95 26.00 -21.82
N SER A 480 -11.96 27.02 -20.97
CA SER A 480 -11.54 28.37 -21.36
C SER A 480 -10.11 28.36 -21.91
N GLY A 481 -9.92 28.88 -23.11
CA GLY A 481 -8.61 29.00 -23.77
C GLY A 481 -8.14 27.76 -24.51
N VAL A 482 -8.97 26.73 -24.64
CA VAL A 482 -8.66 25.52 -25.41
C VAL A 482 -9.39 25.56 -26.75
N ASP A 483 -8.62 25.68 -27.83
CA ASP A 483 -9.17 25.77 -29.20
C ASP A 483 -9.20 24.41 -29.92
N ARG A 484 -8.39 23.44 -29.46
CA ARG A 484 -8.32 22.09 -30.03
C ARG A 484 -8.31 21.03 -28.94
N TYR A 485 -9.07 19.98 -29.17
CA TYR A 485 -9.17 18.81 -28.30
C TYR A 485 -8.55 17.59 -28.97
N PHE A 486 -8.25 16.56 -28.20
CA PHE A 486 -7.88 15.26 -28.77
C PHE A 486 -8.54 14.09 -28.04
N ILE A 487 -8.71 12.97 -28.75
CA ILE A 487 -9.03 11.66 -28.17
C ILE A 487 -7.90 10.70 -28.55
N LEU A 488 -7.22 10.16 -27.55
CA LEU A 488 -6.10 9.24 -27.68
C LEU A 488 -6.56 7.82 -27.39
N LEU A 489 -6.45 6.96 -28.40
CA LEU A 489 -6.96 5.59 -28.39
C LEU A 489 -5.87 4.62 -28.82
N ASP A 490 -5.86 3.39 -28.28
CA ASP A 490 -5.15 2.30 -28.93
C ASP A 490 -5.87 1.85 -30.23
N ASN A 491 -5.22 1.00 -31.04
CA ASN A 491 -5.81 0.57 -32.31
C ASN A 491 -7.14 -0.18 -32.15
N ASN A 492 -7.34 -0.93 -31.05
CA ASN A 492 -8.60 -1.64 -30.81
C ASN A 492 -9.69 -0.65 -30.41
N GLU A 493 -9.38 0.25 -29.47
CA GLU A 493 -10.26 1.33 -29.03
C GLU A 493 -10.66 2.24 -30.21
N PHE A 494 -9.72 2.59 -31.08
CA PHE A 494 -10.00 3.37 -32.29
C PHE A 494 -10.98 2.66 -33.22
N ASN A 495 -10.79 1.36 -33.46
CA ASN A 495 -11.71 0.57 -34.28
C ASN A 495 -13.12 0.56 -33.67
N LEU A 496 -13.24 0.39 -32.34
CA LEU A 496 -14.53 0.42 -31.65
C LEU A 496 -15.25 1.75 -31.88
N VAL A 497 -14.55 2.87 -31.69
CA VAL A 497 -15.11 4.21 -31.88
C VAL A 497 -15.46 4.45 -33.35
N GLN A 498 -14.61 4.06 -34.29
CA GLN A 498 -14.83 4.27 -35.73
C GLN A 498 -16.09 3.55 -36.26
N TYR A 499 -16.45 2.42 -35.65
CA TYR A 499 -17.65 1.66 -36.03
C TYR A 499 -18.86 1.91 -35.12
N SER A 500 -18.74 2.85 -34.17
CA SER A 500 -19.82 3.23 -33.26
C SER A 500 -20.80 4.20 -33.90
N SER A 501 -21.98 4.38 -33.29
CA SER A 501 -22.94 5.40 -33.71
C SER A 501 -22.41 6.83 -33.51
N GLU A 502 -21.62 7.06 -32.46
CA GLU A 502 -21.06 8.36 -32.11
C GLU A 502 -20.01 8.86 -33.11
N TRP A 503 -19.43 7.96 -33.92
CA TRP A 503 -18.49 8.38 -34.98
C TRP A 503 -19.13 9.40 -35.92
N VAL A 504 -20.42 9.24 -36.23
CA VAL A 504 -21.15 10.14 -37.13
C VAL A 504 -21.24 11.55 -36.56
N ASP A 505 -21.34 11.66 -35.23
CA ASP A 505 -21.44 12.94 -34.53
C ASP A 505 -20.07 13.60 -34.33
N LEU A 506 -19.00 12.80 -34.20
CA LEU A 506 -17.62 13.28 -34.09
C LEU A 506 -17.00 13.64 -35.44
N GLU A 507 -17.29 12.90 -36.52
CA GLU A 507 -16.68 13.07 -37.84
C GLU A 507 -16.67 14.52 -38.35
N PRO A 508 -17.74 15.33 -38.20
CA PRO A 508 -17.75 16.71 -38.64
C PRO A 508 -16.70 17.60 -37.98
N ILE A 509 -16.28 17.30 -36.75
CA ILE A 509 -15.33 18.11 -35.96
C ILE A 509 -13.90 17.55 -35.95
N ILE A 510 -13.65 16.40 -36.58
CA ILE A 510 -12.31 15.83 -36.73
C ILE A 510 -11.49 16.70 -37.71
N GLU A 511 -10.35 17.19 -37.23
CA GLU A 511 -9.35 17.88 -38.07
C GLU A 511 -8.36 16.88 -38.69
N GLU A 512 -7.91 15.92 -37.87
CA GLU A 512 -6.85 14.98 -38.23
C GLU A 512 -6.96 13.71 -37.41
N VAL A 513 -6.64 12.56 -38.01
CA VAL A 513 -6.34 11.32 -37.29
C VAL A 513 -4.87 10.99 -37.51
N ALA A 514 -4.07 11.14 -36.45
CA ALA A 514 -2.64 10.88 -36.47
C ALA A 514 -2.29 9.55 -35.80
N GLU A 515 -1.08 9.05 -36.06
CA GLU A 515 -0.49 7.90 -35.39
C GLU A 515 0.76 8.35 -34.61
N PRO A 516 0.62 8.70 -33.31
CA PRO A 516 1.74 9.18 -32.49
C PRO A 516 2.89 8.17 -32.35
N THR A 517 2.54 6.90 -32.24
CA THR A 517 3.45 5.76 -32.05
C THR A 517 2.74 4.48 -32.50
N PRO A 518 3.45 3.44 -32.96
CA PRO A 518 2.81 2.21 -33.41
C PRO A 518 1.83 1.64 -32.37
N GLY A 519 0.59 1.45 -32.78
CA GLY A 519 -0.47 0.90 -31.92
C GLY A 519 -1.43 1.93 -31.32
N PHE A 520 -1.21 3.22 -31.54
CA PHE A 520 -2.06 4.30 -31.01
C PHE A 520 -2.50 5.27 -32.11
N LYS A 521 -3.70 5.82 -31.95
CA LYS A 521 -4.28 6.86 -32.79
C LYS A 521 -4.66 8.07 -31.94
N ALA A 522 -4.36 9.27 -32.43
CA ALA A 522 -4.82 10.53 -31.85
C ALA A 522 -5.80 11.17 -32.83
N ILE A 523 -7.07 11.26 -32.43
CA ILE A 523 -8.11 12.00 -33.15
C ILE A 523 -8.05 13.45 -32.65
N ILE A 524 -7.68 14.39 -33.51
CA ILE A 524 -7.60 15.82 -33.19
C ILE A 524 -8.92 16.47 -33.63
N LEU A 525 -9.51 17.23 -32.71
CA LEU A 525 -10.84 17.80 -32.82
C LEU A 525 -10.76 19.33 -32.70
N ARG A 526 -11.56 20.04 -33.50
CA ARG A 526 -11.62 21.52 -33.49
C ARG A 526 -12.56 22.12 -32.43
N ASP A 527 -13.25 21.26 -31.68
CA ASP A 527 -14.21 21.65 -30.64
C ASP A 527 -14.32 20.52 -29.61
N ASN A 528 -14.92 20.82 -28.46
CA ASN A 528 -15.13 19.86 -27.40
C ASN A 528 -16.08 18.73 -27.87
N PRO A 529 -15.66 17.44 -27.86
CA PRO A 529 -16.48 16.32 -28.33
C PRO A 529 -17.81 16.20 -27.57
N TRP A 530 -17.85 16.54 -26.27
CA TRP A 530 -19.03 16.40 -25.42
C TRP A 530 -20.18 17.37 -25.74
N LYS A 531 -19.98 18.29 -26.70
CA LYS A 531 -21.07 19.10 -27.28
C LYS A 531 -21.86 18.35 -28.37
N TYR A 532 -21.31 17.24 -28.88
CA TYR A 532 -21.80 16.51 -30.05
C TYR A 532 -22.23 15.09 -29.70
N ILE A 533 -21.62 14.48 -28.68
CA ILE A 533 -22.02 13.17 -28.14
C ILE A 533 -22.84 13.35 -26.87
N ASP A 534 -23.88 12.52 -26.70
CA ASP A 534 -24.79 12.62 -25.56
C ASP A 534 -24.04 12.34 -24.24
N LEU A 535 -24.31 13.20 -23.24
CA LEU A 535 -23.85 13.02 -21.88
C LEU A 535 -24.73 11.98 -21.18
N ASP A 536 -24.68 10.72 -21.58
CA ASP A 536 -25.26 9.65 -20.78
C ASP A 536 -24.36 9.44 -19.55
N GLU A 537 -24.66 10.17 -18.45
CA GLU A 537 -23.93 10.10 -17.17
C GLU A 537 -24.06 8.74 -16.45
N GLU A 538 -24.84 7.79 -16.99
CA GLU A 538 -25.34 6.60 -16.28
C GLU A 538 -25.09 5.23 -16.97
N LYS A 539 -24.03 5.08 -17.79
CA LYS A 539 -23.59 3.74 -18.26
C LYS A 539 -22.39 3.17 -17.51
#